data_AF-A0A933L627-F1
#
_entry.id   AF-A0A933L627-F1
#
_cell.length_a   1.000
_cell.length_b   1.000
_cell.length_c   1.000
_cell.angle_alpha   90.00
_cell.angle_beta   90.00
_cell.angle_gamma   90.00
#
_symmetry.space_group_name_H-M   'P 1'
#
loop_
_entity.id
_entity.type
_entity.pdbx_description
1 polymer ?
#
loop_
_entity_poly.entity_id
_entity_poly.type
_entity_poly.pdbx_seq_one_letter_code
_entity_poly.pdbx_strand_id
1 'polypeptide(L)'
;MPENKFNLKTSRSRRKSERAFVLNRIKGVFLRCSQLTRPEIRVTNISETGLGLDSSLLTQLVTTLRTVNGQLLIGKTVFPVTLKLVRVSNGIAGFEFVEPREMIQNAIRVYFEAEIIGANLKQTSDANVGEETEEHKIYKFDDNQANYLEIEVKKQKIIRFNIGFFGNNAEWSPEGGLYLIQHSKIQPIGAFLRKQLIQFVISADTLKPDLQKQMEKILLGVRN
;
A
#
# COMPACT_ATOMS: atom_id res chain seq x y z
N MET A 1 -31.76 20.02 -41.77
CA MET A 1 -31.59 19.11 -40.61
C MET A 1 -30.42 19.62 -39.79
N PRO A 2 -30.56 19.88 -38.49
CA PRO A 2 -29.49 20.48 -37.70
C PRO A 2 -28.46 19.42 -37.25
N GLU A 3 -27.19 19.74 -37.46
CA GLU A 3 -26.04 18.95 -37.01
C GLU A 3 -25.94 18.97 -35.47
N ASN A 4 -26.15 17.82 -34.86
CA ASN A 4 -26.04 17.65 -33.43
C ASN A 4 -24.57 17.37 -33.07
N LYS A 5 -23.81 18.42 -32.72
CA LYS A 5 -22.43 18.29 -32.23
C LYS A 5 -22.44 17.73 -30.81
N PHE A 6 -22.30 16.41 -30.71
CA PHE A 6 -22.00 15.72 -29.44
C PHE A 6 -20.64 16.16 -28.92
N ASN A 7 -20.67 17.08 -27.95
CA ASN A 7 -19.48 17.55 -27.25
C ASN A 7 -19.16 16.53 -26.14
N LEU A 8 -18.43 15.47 -26.50
CA LEU A 8 -17.86 14.51 -25.55
C LEU A 8 -16.75 15.20 -24.75
N LYS A 9 -17.15 15.92 -23.69
CA LYS A 9 -16.26 16.22 -22.57
C LYS A 9 -15.92 14.89 -21.91
N THR A 10 -14.85 14.24 -22.35
CA THR A 10 -14.21 13.17 -21.59
C THR A 10 -13.72 13.77 -20.28
N SER A 11 -14.53 13.66 -19.23
CA SER A 11 -14.04 13.89 -17.88
C SER A 11 -12.93 12.85 -17.67
N ARG A 12 -11.67 13.30 -17.67
CA ARG A 12 -10.57 12.43 -17.25
C ARG A 12 -10.85 12.10 -15.80
N SER A 13 -11.42 10.92 -15.58
CA SER A 13 -11.56 10.29 -14.27
C SER A 13 -10.25 10.52 -13.51
N ARG A 14 -10.33 11.19 -12.35
CA ARG A 14 -9.21 11.31 -11.42
C ARG A 14 -8.81 9.89 -11.04
N ARG A 15 -7.78 9.33 -11.69
CA ARG A 15 -7.19 8.06 -11.27
C ARG A 15 -6.60 8.27 -9.88
N LYS A 16 -7.35 7.88 -8.85
CA LYS A 16 -6.84 7.81 -7.49
C LYS A 16 -6.01 6.53 -7.41
N SER A 17 -4.71 6.66 -7.63
CA SER A 17 -3.76 5.59 -7.35
C SER A 17 -3.49 5.60 -5.86
N GLU A 18 -3.72 4.45 -5.24
CA GLU A 18 -3.49 4.24 -3.82
C GLU A 18 -1.99 4.16 -3.54
N ARG A 19 -1.59 4.55 -2.34
CA ARG A 19 -0.21 4.93 -2.04
C ARG A 19 0.32 4.19 -0.83
N ALA A 20 1.56 3.73 -0.91
CA ALA A 20 2.31 3.33 0.26
C ALA A 20 2.77 4.58 1.03
N PHE A 21 2.52 4.62 2.34
CA PHE A 21 3.05 5.65 3.23
C PHE A 21 4.48 5.33 3.63
N VAL A 22 5.42 6.16 3.18
CA VAL A 22 6.87 5.87 3.25
C VAL A 22 7.52 6.43 4.52
N LEU A 23 7.09 7.60 5.02
CA LEU A 23 7.73 8.30 6.16
C LEU A 23 7.82 7.45 7.43
N ASN A 24 6.76 6.72 7.75
CA ASN A 24 6.66 6.04 9.04
C ASN A 24 7.24 4.63 9.01
N ARG A 25 7.59 4.08 7.84
CA ARG A 25 7.71 2.62 7.71
C ARG A 25 8.90 2.14 6.88
N ILE A 26 9.31 2.87 5.84
CA ILE A 26 10.47 2.47 5.03
C ILE A 26 11.59 3.48 5.19
N LYS A 27 12.65 3.04 5.89
CA LYS A 27 13.96 3.69 5.89
C LYS A 27 14.59 3.37 4.54
N GLY A 28 14.59 4.31 3.57
CA GLY A 28 15.32 4.06 2.32
C GLY A 28 14.71 4.55 1.02
N VAL A 29 13.68 5.40 1.02
CA VAL A 29 13.19 6.01 -0.24
C VAL A 29 13.49 7.49 -0.26
N PHE A 30 14.32 7.88 -1.23
CA PHE A 30 14.81 9.24 -1.35
C PHE A 30 14.78 9.70 -2.79
N LEU A 31 14.49 10.99 -2.99
CA LEU A 31 14.69 11.66 -4.25
C LEU A 31 15.96 12.50 -4.15
N ARG A 32 16.93 12.22 -5.01
CA ARG A 32 18.07 13.10 -5.25
C ARG A 32 17.80 13.99 -6.43
N CYS A 33 17.94 15.30 -6.23
CA CYS A 33 17.76 16.26 -7.30
C CYS A 33 18.48 17.57 -6.96
N SER A 34 19.32 18.04 -7.87
CA SER A 34 20.05 19.31 -7.72
C SER A 34 19.16 20.54 -7.73
N GLN A 35 17.91 20.42 -8.21
CA GLN A 35 16.94 21.52 -8.30
C GLN A 35 16.17 21.73 -6.99
N LEU A 36 16.33 20.86 -5.99
CA LEU A 36 15.66 20.91 -4.69
C LEU A 36 16.52 21.60 -3.62
N THR A 37 15.90 21.99 -2.50
CA THR A 37 16.59 22.73 -1.42
C THR A 37 17.68 21.90 -0.75
N ARG A 38 17.51 20.58 -0.78
CA ARG A 38 18.47 19.60 -0.28
C ARG A 38 18.82 18.65 -1.44
N PRO A 39 20.08 18.19 -1.50
CA PRO A 39 20.52 17.27 -2.55
C PRO A 39 19.80 15.92 -2.48
N GLU A 40 19.27 15.56 -1.32
CA GLU A 40 18.50 14.34 -1.07
C GLU A 40 17.31 14.66 -0.16
N ILE A 41 16.11 14.29 -0.59
CA ILE A 41 14.85 14.49 0.15
C ILE A 41 14.16 13.15 0.33
N ARG A 42 13.67 12.90 1.54
CA ARG A 42 12.91 11.68 1.83
C ARG A 42 11.54 11.74 1.17
N VAL A 43 11.15 10.65 0.50
CA VAL A 43 9.82 10.51 -0.10
C VAL A 43 8.78 10.28 0.99
N THR A 44 7.66 11.01 0.93
CA THR A 44 6.63 10.94 1.97
C THR A 44 5.64 9.80 1.76
N ASN A 45 5.19 9.64 0.52
CA ASN A 45 4.38 8.54 0.03
C ASN A 45 4.77 8.21 -1.42
N ILE A 46 4.51 6.99 -1.87
CA ILE A 46 4.81 6.54 -3.23
C ILE A 46 3.68 5.67 -3.76
N SER A 47 3.43 5.74 -5.06
CA SER A 47 2.57 4.81 -5.78
C SER A 47 3.13 4.53 -7.17
N GLU A 48 2.54 3.59 -7.88
CA GLU A 48 2.92 3.27 -9.27
C GLU A 48 2.88 4.46 -10.23
N THR A 49 2.21 5.55 -9.88
CA THR A 49 2.06 6.71 -10.76
C THR A 49 2.88 7.91 -10.34
N GLY A 50 3.39 7.92 -9.10
CA GLY A 50 4.05 9.11 -8.60
C GLY A 50 4.50 9.01 -7.15
N LEU A 51 4.95 10.14 -6.64
CA LEU A 51 5.43 10.26 -5.27
C LEU A 51 5.00 11.58 -4.62
N GLY A 52 4.97 11.58 -3.30
CA GLY A 52 4.80 12.77 -2.47
C GLY A 52 6.11 13.18 -1.84
N LEU A 53 6.37 14.49 -1.79
CA LEU A 53 7.44 15.09 -1.01
C LEU A 53 6.85 16.10 -0.03
N ASP A 54 7.59 16.41 1.04
CA ASP A 54 7.26 17.54 1.89
C ASP A 54 7.41 18.83 1.09
N SER A 55 6.33 19.61 0.99
CA SER A 55 6.31 20.84 0.18
C SER A 55 7.23 21.92 0.74
N SER A 56 7.54 21.91 2.04
CA SER A 56 8.46 22.87 2.66
C SER A 56 9.91 22.73 2.16
N LEU A 57 10.24 21.56 1.57
CA LEU A 57 11.57 21.26 1.05
C LEU A 57 11.71 21.59 -0.45
N LEU A 58 10.66 22.11 -1.09
CA LEU A 58 10.73 22.53 -2.49
C LEU A 58 11.30 23.94 -2.62
N THR A 59 12.17 24.15 -3.62
CA THR A 59 12.61 25.49 -4.01
C THR A 59 11.52 26.19 -4.81
N GLN A 60 11.54 27.52 -4.83
CA GLN A 60 10.69 28.33 -5.72
C GLN A 60 10.93 28.01 -7.21
N LEU A 61 12.11 27.48 -7.54
CA LEU A 61 12.48 27.06 -8.89
C LEU A 61 11.63 25.86 -9.34
N VAL A 62 11.37 24.89 -8.46
CA VAL A 62 10.55 23.69 -8.75
C VAL A 62 9.06 24.01 -8.85
N THR A 63 8.58 25.05 -8.17
CA THR A 63 7.19 25.51 -8.39
C THR A 63 7.01 26.18 -9.74
N THR A 64 8.08 26.74 -10.31
CA THR A 64 8.07 27.37 -11.64
C THR A 64 8.31 26.33 -12.75
N LEU A 65 9.29 25.45 -12.54
CA LEU A 65 9.58 24.31 -13.40
C LEU A 65 8.62 23.17 -13.07
N ARG A 66 7.57 23.01 -13.88
CA ARG A 66 6.59 21.93 -13.69
C ARG A 66 7.19 20.52 -13.83
N THR A 67 8.43 20.40 -14.29
CA THR A 67 9.14 19.12 -14.47
C THR A 67 10.53 19.20 -13.86
N VAL A 68 10.94 18.11 -13.20
CA VAL A 68 12.18 17.99 -12.45
C VAL A 68 12.87 16.68 -12.86
N ASN A 69 14.17 16.71 -13.10
CA ASN A 69 14.96 15.51 -13.35
C ASN A 69 15.76 15.16 -12.10
N GLY A 70 15.82 13.87 -11.77
CA GLY A 70 16.51 13.41 -10.57
C GLY A 70 16.75 11.92 -10.57
N GLN A 71 17.05 11.40 -9.38
CA GLN A 71 17.25 10.00 -9.11
C GLN A 71 16.37 9.58 -7.94
N LEU A 72 15.51 8.59 -8.15
CA LEU A 72 14.75 7.94 -7.09
C LEU A 72 15.55 6.77 -6.56
N LEU A 73 15.82 6.78 -5.26
CA LEU A 73 16.47 5.69 -4.55
C LEU A 73 15.41 4.88 -3.84
N ILE A 74 15.40 3.57 -4.06
CA ILE A 74 14.55 2.61 -3.35
C ILE A 74 15.48 1.53 -2.78
N GLY A 75 15.71 1.58 -1.47
CA GLY A 75 16.70 0.71 -0.83
C GLY A 75 18.11 1.04 -1.33
N LYS A 76 18.74 0.11 -2.06
CA LYS A 76 20.06 0.31 -2.68
C LYS A 76 20.00 0.61 -4.18
N THR A 77 18.81 0.55 -4.77
CA THR A 77 18.62 0.68 -6.22
C THR A 77 18.36 2.13 -6.56
N VAL A 78 18.98 2.61 -7.64
CA VAL A 78 18.86 3.99 -8.12
C VAL A 78 18.18 3.99 -9.48
N PHE A 79 17.11 4.77 -9.60
CA PHE A 79 16.34 4.93 -10.82
C PHE A 79 16.47 6.38 -11.29
N PRO A 80 16.96 6.66 -12.51
CA PRO A 80 16.80 7.99 -13.08
C PRO A 80 15.31 8.27 -13.24
N VAL A 81 14.85 9.47 -12.90
CA VAL A 81 13.43 9.83 -12.98
C VAL A 81 13.24 11.25 -13.53
N THR A 82 12.22 11.40 -14.36
CA THR A 82 11.63 12.69 -14.71
C THR A 82 10.27 12.79 -14.02
N LEU A 83 10.11 13.81 -13.19
CA LEU A 83 8.95 14.03 -12.34
C LEU A 83 8.21 15.27 -12.78
N LYS A 84 6.90 15.18 -12.91
CA LYS A 84 6.04 16.34 -13.17
C LYS A 84 5.30 16.72 -11.90
N LEU A 85 5.40 17.98 -11.47
CA LEU A 85 4.61 18.51 -10.37
C LEU A 85 3.13 18.57 -10.78
N VAL A 86 2.28 17.82 -10.09
CA VAL A 86 0.85 17.74 -10.38
C VAL A 86 0.04 18.61 -9.43
N ARG A 87 0.42 18.64 -8.15
CA ARG A 87 -0.28 19.43 -7.13
C ARG A 87 0.62 19.73 -5.93
N VAL A 88 0.30 20.81 -5.24
CA VAL A 88 0.80 21.09 -3.88
C VAL A 88 -0.42 21.28 -2.99
N SER A 89 -0.53 20.50 -1.91
CA SER A 89 -1.67 20.53 -0.99
C SER A 89 -1.27 20.02 0.38
N ASN A 90 -1.72 20.69 1.45
CA ASN A 90 -1.59 20.22 2.83
C ASN A 90 -0.16 19.79 3.21
N GLY A 91 0.85 20.61 2.90
CA GLY A 91 2.24 20.29 3.22
C GLY A 91 2.89 19.21 2.33
N ILE A 92 2.17 18.70 1.31
CA ILE A 92 2.67 17.67 0.40
C ILE A 92 2.65 18.19 -1.03
N ALA A 93 3.80 18.07 -1.71
CA ALA A 93 3.90 18.23 -3.14
C ALA A 93 3.85 16.87 -3.83
N GLY A 94 2.86 16.69 -4.70
CA GLY A 94 2.65 15.47 -5.47
C GLY A 94 3.27 15.55 -6.86
N PHE A 95 4.11 14.58 -7.18
CA PHE A 95 4.76 14.43 -8.47
C PHE A 95 4.26 13.17 -9.19
N GLU A 96 4.14 13.23 -10.51
CA GLU A 96 3.86 12.10 -11.39
C GLU A 96 5.15 11.66 -12.08
N PHE A 97 5.35 10.34 -12.23
CA PHE A 97 6.45 9.79 -13.02
C PHE A 97 6.17 9.98 -14.51
N VAL A 98 7.04 10.70 -15.20
CA VAL A 98 6.99 10.89 -16.66
C VAL A 98 7.78 9.76 -17.33
N GLU A 99 9.06 9.64 -17.01
CA GLU A 99 9.97 8.61 -17.55
C GLU A 99 11.07 8.24 -16.53
N PRO A 100 11.59 7.00 -16.56
CA PRO A 100 11.04 5.80 -17.18
C PRO A 100 9.92 5.21 -16.32
N ARG A 101 8.70 5.15 -16.85
CA ARG A 101 7.51 4.78 -16.06
C ARG A 101 7.47 3.30 -15.66
N GLU A 102 7.69 2.40 -16.61
CA GLU A 102 7.50 0.95 -16.39
C GLU A 102 8.54 0.35 -15.42
N MET A 103 9.81 0.73 -15.55
CA MET A 103 10.87 0.26 -14.67
C MET A 103 10.61 0.67 -13.21
N ILE A 104 10.20 1.92 -12.99
CA ILE A 104 9.86 2.42 -11.65
C ILE A 104 8.62 1.71 -11.12
N GLN A 105 7.60 1.50 -11.95
CA GLN A 105 6.39 0.79 -11.56
C GLN A 105 6.71 -0.64 -11.10
N ASN A 106 7.52 -1.36 -11.85
CA ASN A 106 7.93 -2.72 -11.49
C ASN A 106 8.75 -2.73 -10.20
N ALA A 107 9.66 -1.77 -10.02
CA ALA A 107 10.38 -1.63 -8.76
C ALA A 107 9.43 -1.35 -7.59
N ILE A 108 8.47 -0.44 -7.76
CA ILE A 108 7.49 -0.11 -6.73
C ILE A 108 6.66 -1.34 -6.36
N ARG A 109 6.24 -2.16 -7.32
CA ARG A 109 5.57 -3.44 -7.03
C ARG A 109 6.48 -4.34 -6.19
N VAL A 110 7.70 -4.61 -6.66
CA VAL A 110 8.64 -5.47 -5.93
C VAL A 110 8.89 -5.02 -4.48
N TYR A 111 8.92 -3.72 -4.21
CA TYR A 111 9.24 -3.19 -2.88
C TYR A 111 8.03 -2.85 -2.00
N PHE A 112 6.87 -2.51 -2.56
CA PHE A 112 5.73 -1.94 -1.82
C PHE A 112 4.38 -2.59 -2.14
N GLU A 113 4.34 -3.67 -2.92
CA GLU A 113 3.08 -4.25 -3.35
C GLU A 113 2.23 -4.74 -2.15
N ALA A 114 2.85 -5.30 -1.11
CA ALA A 114 2.13 -5.66 0.12
C ALA A 114 1.42 -4.47 0.76
N GLU A 115 2.11 -3.35 0.89
CA GLU A 115 1.59 -2.11 1.49
C GLU A 115 0.50 -1.48 0.63
N ILE A 116 0.69 -1.45 -0.69
CA ILE A 116 -0.29 -0.89 -1.63
C ILE A 116 -1.58 -1.72 -1.57
N ILE A 117 -1.48 -3.05 -1.57
CA ILE A 117 -2.65 -3.92 -1.47
C ILE A 117 -3.30 -3.78 -0.10
N GLY A 118 -2.52 -3.77 0.99
CA GLY A 118 -3.05 -3.55 2.33
C GLY A 118 -3.84 -2.24 2.42
N ALA A 119 -3.31 -1.13 1.90
CA ALA A 119 -4.01 0.16 1.85
C ALA A 119 -5.30 0.14 1.01
N ASN A 120 -5.37 -0.76 0.03
CA ASN A 120 -6.55 -0.96 -0.81
C ASN A 120 -7.65 -1.73 -0.12
N LEU A 121 -7.35 -2.51 0.91
CA LEU A 121 -8.38 -3.28 1.61
C LEU A 121 -9.49 -2.38 2.12
N LYS A 122 -10.72 -2.84 1.91
CA LYS A 122 -11.94 -2.23 2.43
C LYS A 122 -12.74 -3.30 3.13
N GLN A 123 -13.35 -2.93 4.25
CA GLN A 123 -14.24 -3.84 4.94
C GLN A 123 -15.49 -4.07 4.08
N THR A 124 -15.84 -5.33 3.85
CA THR A 124 -17.03 -5.69 3.09
C THR A 124 -18.26 -5.72 4.01
N SER A 125 -19.43 -5.40 3.47
CA SER A 125 -20.71 -5.38 4.21
C SER A 125 -21.15 -6.77 4.71
N ASP A 126 -20.61 -7.85 4.15
CA ASP A 126 -20.99 -9.24 4.47
C ASP A 126 -20.32 -9.77 5.76
N ALA A 127 -19.91 -8.88 6.66
CA ALA A 127 -19.31 -9.20 7.96
C ALA A 127 -20.27 -9.93 8.93
N ASN A 128 -21.56 -10.10 8.57
CA ASN A 128 -22.60 -10.58 9.47
C ASN A 128 -23.21 -11.93 9.03
N VAL A 129 -22.42 -12.83 8.45
CA VAL A 129 -22.89 -14.20 8.14
C VAL A 129 -22.60 -15.13 9.32
N GLY A 130 -23.37 -14.98 10.39
CA GLY A 130 -23.32 -15.75 11.62
C GLY A 130 -24.04 -15.02 12.75
N GLU A 131 -24.57 -15.73 13.75
CA GLU A 131 -25.17 -15.11 14.94
C GLU A 131 -24.11 -14.29 15.68
N GLU A 132 -24.03 -12.98 15.36
CA GLU A 132 -23.19 -12.01 16.05
C GLU A 132 -23.69 -11.87 17.50
N THR A 133 -23.22 -12.75 18.38
CA THR A 133 -23.18 -12.42 19.80
C THR A 133 -22.10 -11.35 20.00
N GLU A 134 -22.25 -10.45 20.97
CA GLU A 134 -21.21 -9.45 21.27
C GLU A 134 -19.82 -10.06 21.48
N GLU A 135 -19.78 -11.36 21.82
CA GLU A 135 -18.57 -12.12 22.08
C GLU A 135 -17.90 -12.72 20.83
N HIS A 136 -18.55 -12.83 19.67
CA HIS A 136 -17.99 -13.49 18.49
C HIS A 136 -18.29 -12.73 17.19
N LYS A 137 -17.23 -12.31 16.47
CA LYS A 137 -17.33 -11.48 15.25
C LYS A 137 -16.38 -11.95 14.17
N ILE A 138 -16.81 -11.86 12.91
CA ILE A 138 -15.99 -12.12 11.73
C ILE A 138 -15.83 -10.82 10.94
N TYR A 139 -14.60 -10.37 10.74
CA TYR A 139 -14.29 -9.22 9.90
C TYR A 139 -13.78 -9.69 8.55
N LYS A 140 -14.37 -9.19 7.46
CA LYS A 140 -13.95 -9.48 6.09
C LYS A 140 -13.52 -8.19 5.39
N PHE A 141 -12.40 -8.26 4.71
CA PHE A 141 -11.85 -7.18 3.91
C PHE A 141 -11.39 -7.72 2.55
N ASP A 142 -11.61 -6.96 1.48
CA ASP A 142 -11.06 -7.25 0.16
C ASP A 142 -10.58 -5.98 -0.55
N ASP A 143 -9.82 -6.16 -1.62
CA ASP A 143 -9.38 -5.08 -2.52
C ASP A 143 -10.23 -4.98 -3.81
N ASN A 144 -11.39 -5.64 -3.86
CA ASN A 144 -12.23 -5.89 -5.04
C ASN A 144 -11.49 -6.56 -6.20
N GLN A 145 -10.36 -7.23 -5.95
CA GLN A 145 -9.62 -8.00 -6.94
C GLN A 145 -9.45 -9.44 -6.46
N ALA A 146 -8.24 -9.79 -6.00
CA ALA A 146 -7.86 -11.15 -5.65
C ALA A 146 -7.34 -11.27 -4.22
N ASN A 147 -7.17 -10.16 -3.50
CA ASN A 147 -6.59 -10.17 -2.16
C ASN A 147 -7.68 -9.93 -1.13
N TYR A 148 -7.61 -10.67 -0.03
CA TYR A 148 -8.59 -10.58 1.04
C TYR A 148 -7.96 -10.84 2.41
N LEU A 149 -8.67 -10.40 3.44
CA LEU A 149 -8.36 -10.65 4.84
C LEU A 149 -9.65 -10.99 5.57
N GLU A 150 -9.68 -12.16 6.18
CA GLU A 150 -10.77 -12.59 7.07
C GLU A 150 -10.20 -12.80 8.48
N ILE A 151 -10.88 -12.26 9.49
CA ILE A 151 -10.44 -12.33 10.89
C ILE A 151 -11.62 -12.75 11.75
N GLU A 152 -11.47 -13.85 12.48
CA GLU A 152 -12.42 -14.33 13.47
C GLU A 152 -11.96 -13.91 14.86
N VAL A 153 -12.82 -13.19 15.57
CA VAL A 153 -12.52 -12.58 16.87
C VAL A 153 -13.53 -13.07 17.90
N LYS A 154 -13.03 -13.71 18.97
CA LYS A 154 -13.82 -14.13 20.11
C LYS A 154 -13.33 -13.45 21.38
N LYS A 155 -14.22 -12.81 22.14
CA LYS A 155 -13.90 -12.05 23.37
C LYS A 155 -12.71 -11.10 23.16
N GLN A 156 -12.76 -10.35 22.06
CA GLN A 156 -11.72 -9.38 21.62
C GLN A 156 -10.34 -9.98 21.28
N LYS A 157 -10.21 -11.31 21.23
CA LYS A 157 -8.99 -12.01 20.80
C LYS A 157 -9.18 -12.63 19.43
N ILE A 158 -8.17 -12.50 18.57
CA ILE A 158 -8.15 -13.21 17.29
C ILE A 158 -8.02 -14.71 17.57
N ILE A 159 -8.97 -15.50 17.09
CA ILE A 159 -8.95 -16.96 17.18
C ILE A 159 -8.66 -17.62 15.83
N ARG A 160 -8.85 -16.90 14.73
CA ARG A 160 -8.45 -17.33 13.40
C ARG A 160 -8.24 -16.12 12.51
N PHE A 161 -7.33 -16.22 11.56
CA PHE A 161 -7.38 -15.36 10.39
C PHE A 161 -6.96 -16.10 9.12
N ASN A 162 -7.41 -15.56 8.00
CA ASN A 162 -7.11 -16.03 6.67
C ASN A 162 -6.72 -14.84 5.77
N ILE A 163 -5.61 -14.95 5.05
CA ILE A 163 -5.07 -13.90 4.19
C ILE A 163 -4.86 -14.46 2.78
N GLY A 164 -5.68 -14.03 1.84
CA GLY A 164 -5.43 -14.21 0.42
C GLY A 164 -4.51 -13.13 -0.10
N PHE A 165 -3.32 -13.50 -0.56
CA PHE A 165 -2.27 -12.57 -0.97
C PHE A 165 -1.35 -13.16 -2.04
N PHE A 166 -1.22 -12.49 -3.19
CA PHE A 166 -0.39 -12.94 -4.33
C PHE A 166 -0.69 -14.37 -4.81
N GLY A 167 -1.97 -14.74 -4.82
CA GLY A 167 -2.38 -16.10 -5.19
C GLY A 167 -1.97 -17.19 -4.18
N ASN A 168 -1.44 -16.79 -3.02
CA ASN A 168 -1.23 -17.67 -1.89
C ASN A 168 -2.30 -17.42 -0.82
N ASN A 169 -2.52 -18.41 0.03
CA ASN A 169 -3.42 -18.26 1.16
C ASN A 169 -2.68 -18.54 2.46
N ALA A 170 -2.60 -17.58 3.37
CA ALA A 170 -1.97 -17.76 4.67
C ALA A 170 -3.04 -17.87 5.76
N GLU A 171 -3.04 -18.99 6.48
CA GLU A 171 -3.99 -19.26 7.55
C GLU A 171 -3.29 -19.34 8.90
N TRP A 172 -3.98 -18.85 9.93
CA TRP A 172 -3.54 -18.97 11.30
C TRP A 172 -4.67 -19.38 12.23
N SER A 173 -4.34 -20.27 13.16
CA SER A 173 -5.14 -20.59 14.35
C SER A 173 -4.21 -20.87 15.55
N PRO A 174 -4.69 -20.74 16.80
CA PRO A 174 -3.92 -21.09 17.99
C PRO A 174 -3.38 -22.52 17.98
N GLU A 175 -4.18 -23.48 17.52
CA GLU A 175 -3.85 -24.90 17.52
C GLU A 175 -2.98 -25.29 16.32
N GLY A 176 -3.28 -24.75 15.14
CA GLY A 176 -2.60 -25.08 13.88
C GLY A 176 -1.36 -24.24 13.59
N GLY A 177 -1.17 -23.13 14.31
CA GLY A 177 -0.10 -22.17 14.02
C GLY A 177 -0.31 -21.45 12.69
N LEU A 178 0.75 -20.81 12.18
CA LEU A 178 0.73 -20.05 10.92
C LEU A 178 1.28 -20.91 9.78
N TYR A 179 0.50 -21.11 8.72
CA TYR A 179 0.90 -21.89 7.55
C TYR A 179 0.42 -21.27 6.24
N LEU A 180 1.12 -21.62 5.15
CA LEU A 180 0.76 -21.23 3.80
C LEU A 180 0.04 -22.39 3.12
N ILE A 181 -1.03 -22.11 2.40
CA ILE A 181 -1.67 -23.03 1.48
C ILE A 181 -1.36 -22.53 0.07
N GLN A 182 -0.66 -23.37 -0.69
CA GLN A 182 -0.34 -23.11 -2.09
C GLN A 182 -0.61 -24.38 -2.90
N HIS A 183 -1.43 -24.28 -3.95
CA HIS A 183 -1.88 -25.44 -4.76
C HIS A 183 -2.44 -26.58 -3.90
N SER A 184 -3.29 -26.24 -2.92
CA SER A 184 -3.90 -27.17 -1.96
C SER A 184 -2.90 -27.95 -1.09
N LYS A 185 -1.65 -27.49 -0.97
CA LYS A 185 -0.63 -28.08 -0.09
C LYS A 185 -0.25 -27.10 1.01
N ILE A 186 -0.12 -27.63 2.23
CA ILE A 186 0.36 -26.89 3.39
C ILE A 186 1.88 -26.77 3.30
N GLN A 187 2.39 -25.55 3.47
CA GLN A 187 3.80 -25.22 3.43
C GLN A 187 4.19 -24.29 4.58
N PRO A 188 5.44 -24.38 5.08
CA PRO A 188 5.94 -23.43 6.06
C PRO A 188 6.07 -22.03 5.45
N ILE A 189 5.75 -21.00 6.24
CA ILE A 189 5.91 -19.61 5.80
C ILE A 189 7.37 -19.17 5.98
N GLY A 190 8.05 -18.88 4.87
CA GLY A 190 9.39 -18.31 4.87
C GLY A 190 9.46 -16.89 5.45
N ALA A 191 10.64 -16.49 5.93
CA ALA A 191 10.84 -15.19 6.58
C ALA A 191 10.51 -13.99 5.70
N PHE A 192 10.77 -14.07 4.38
CA PHE A 192 10.44 -13.01 3.43
C PHE A 192 8.92 -12.81 3.33
N LEU A 193 8.17 -13.87 3.06
CA LEU A 193 6.71 -13.79 2.93
C LEU A 193 6.05 -13.34 4.23
N ARG A 194 6.55 -13.82 5.38
CA ARG A 194 6.10 -13.36 6.70
C ARG A 194 6.25 -11.85 6.87
N LYS A 195 7.35 -11.25 6.41
CA LYS A 195 7.53 -9.78 6.42
C LYS A 195 6.51 -9.08 5.51
N GLN A 196 6.24 -9.63 4.33
CA GLN A 196 5.23 -9.09 3.41
C GLN A 196 3.82 -9.13 4.02
N LEU A 197 3.43 -10.24 4.67
CA LEU A 197 2.15 -10.34 5.38
C LEU A 197 2.02 -9.30 6.49
N ILE A 198 3.10 -9.04 7.24
CA ILE A 198 3.12 -7.97 8.25
C ILE A 198 2.87 -6.62 7.57
N GLN A 199 3.61 -6.29 6.50
CA GLN A 199 3.44 -5.03 5.77
C GLN A 199 2.01 -4.87 5.22
N PHE A 200 1.44 -5.94 4.68
CA PHE A 200 0.05 -5.98 4.22
C PHE A 200 -0.93 -5.64 5.35
N VAL A 201 -0.84 -6.33 6.51
CA VAL A 201 -1.76 -6.13 7.63
C VAL A 201 -1.64 -4.73 8.24
N ILE A 202 -0.41 -4.25 8.49
CA ILE A 202 -0.24 -2.93 9.11
C ILE A 202 -0.68 -1.79 8.19
N SER A 203 -0.73 -2.02 6.88
CA SER A 203 -1.15 -1.04 5.88
C SER A 203 -2.66 -1.04 5.64
N ALA A 204 -3.39 -2.00 6.21
CA ALA A 204 -4.84 -2.07 6.13
C ALA A 204 -5.51 -1.02 7.03
N ASP A 205 -5.52 0.24 6.60
CA ASP A 205 -5.99 1.39 7.40
C ASP A 205 -7.45 1.27 7.90
N THR A 206 -8.28 0.45 7.23
CA THR A 206 -9.65 0.18 7.66
C THR A 206 -9.75 -0.83 8.81
N LEU A 207 -8.68 -1.58 9.07
CA LEU A 207 -8.62 -2.54 10.18
C LEU A 207 -8.36 -1.79 11.49
N LYS A 208 -9.09 -2.19 12.55
CA LYS A 208 -8.92 -1.58 13.88
C LYS A 208 -7.46 -1.72 14.36
N PRO A 209 -6.86 -0.66 14.93
CA PRO A 209 -5.45 -0.69 15.36
C PRO A 209 -5.08 -1.82 16.33
N ASP A 210 -6.00 -2.21 17.22
CA ASP A 210 -5.75 -3.30 18.16
C ASP A 210 -5.70 -4.68 17.47
N LEU A 211 -6.52 -4.87 16.43
CA LEU A 211 -6.48 -6.10 15.63
C LEU A 211 -5.21 -6.15 14.78
N GLN A 212 -4.80 -5.03 14.17
CA GLN A 212 -3.52 -4.93 13.46
C GLN A 212 -2.34 -5.34 14.36
N LYS A 213 -2.28 -4.81 15.58
CA LYS A 213 -1.22 -5.16 16.56
C LYS A 213 -1.25 -6.63 16.97
N GLN A 214 -2.43 -7.20 17.19
CA GLN A 214 -2.56 -8.62 17.52
C GLN A 214 -2.05 -9.50 16.37
N MET A 215 -2.48 -9.23 15.14
CA MET A 215 -2.01 -9.94 13.96
C MET A 215 -0.51 -9.79 13.74
N GLU A 216 0.04 -8.58 13.89
CA GLU A 216 1.48 -8.34 13.79
C GLU A 216 2.27 -9.21 14.77
N LYS A 217 1.86 -9.28 16.04
CA LYS A 217 2.49 -10.15 17.04
C LYS A 217 2.43 -11.63 16.65
N ILE A 218 1.28 -12.09 16.17
CA ILE A 218 1.08 -13.47 15.70
C ILE A 218 2.01 -13.76 14.52
N LEU A 219 2.05 -12.87 13.52
CA LEU A 219 2.89 -12.99 12.34
C LEU A 219 4.38 -12.91 12.69
N LEU A 220 4.77 -12.19 13.74
CA LEU A 220 6.15 -12.21 14.27
C LEU A 220 6.48 -13.48 15.07
N GLY A 221 5.48 -14.27 15.45
CA GLY A 221 5.66 -15.45 16.30
C GLY A 221 5.93 -15.10 17.77
N VAL A 222 5.60 -13.89 18.21
CA VAL A 222 5.74 -13.48 19.61
C VAL A 222 4.58 -14.08 20.39
N ARG A 223 4.87 -15.05 21.27
CA ARG A 223 3.87 -15.60 22.20
C ARG A 223 3.55 -14.54 23.26
N ASN A 224 2.26 -14.34 23.56
CA ASN A 224 1.83 -13.55 24.71
C ASN A 224 2.07 -14.30 26.01
#